data_AF-A0A4R8A7E3-F1
#
_entry.id   AF-A0A4R8A7E3-F1
#
_cell.length_a   1.000
_cell.length_b   1.000
_cell.length_c   1.000
_cell.angle_alpha   90.00
_cell.angle_beta   90.00
_cell.angle_gamma   90.00
#
_symmetry.space_group_name_H-M   'P 1'
#
loop_
_entity.id
_entity.type
_entity.pdbx_description
1 polymer ?
#
loop_
_entity_poly.entity_id
_entity_poly.type
_entity_poly.pdbx_seq_one_letter_code
_entity_poly.pdbx_strand_id
1 'polypeptide(L)'
;MNQKKIYPRSNDKQTVYLNRVITNPNIEIGDFTIYNDFVNDPKDFENRNVLYQYPINHDQLKIGKFCSIACGAKFIFNSANHSLNSLSTYTFPIFFEEWDLDVKDITNAWDHKGDIVIGNDVWIGYEAIIMSGVHIGDITKL
;
A
#
# COMPACT_ATOMS: atom_id res chain seq x y z
N MET A 1 7.01 7.35 -26.39
CA MET A 1 6.41 8.26 -25.39
C MET A 1 7.49 8.73 -24.43
N ASN A 2 7.44 9.98 -23.97
CA ASN A 2 8.46 10.55 -23.08
C ASN A 2 8.45 9.80 -21.72
N GLN A 3 9.50 9.02 -21.44
CA GLN A 3 9.61 8.13 -20.27
C GLN A 3 9.64 8.87 -18.92
N LYS A 4 9.67 10.21 -18.90
CA LYS A 4 9.74 11.04 -17.68
C LYS A 4 8.44 11.79 -17.34
N LYS A 5 7.33 11.52 -18.04
CA LYS A 5 6.08 12.26 -17.83
C LYS A 5 5.39 11.81 -16.53
N ILE A 6 5.42 12.64 -15.50
CA ILE A 6 4.69 12.42 -14.23
C ILE A 6 3.21 12.74 -14.40
N TYR A 7 2.89 13.94 -14.90
CA TYR A 7 1.50 14.41 -15.02
C TYR A 7 0.91 14.05 -16.38
N PRO A 8 -0.21 13.31 -16.46
CA PRO A 8 -0.86 12.97 -17.73
C PRO A 8 -1.32 14.19 -18.53
N ARG A 9 -1.69 15.29 -17.85
CA ARG A 9 -2.16 16.55 -18.45
C ARG A 9 -1.30 17.72 -17.98
N SER A 10 -1.08 18.73 -18.83
CA SER A 10 -0.16 19.85 -18.54
C SER A 10 -0.62 20.76 -17.40
N ASN A 11 -1.93 20.98 -17.29
CA ASN A 11 -2.54 21.91 -16.32
C ASN A 11 -3.20 21.20 -15.12
N ASP A 12 -2.97 19.90 -14.97
CA ASP A 12 -3.46 19.11 -13.85
C ASP A 12 -2.28 18.63 -13.00
N LYS A 13 -2.29 19.00 -11.72
CA LYS A 13 -1.30 18.57 -10.73
C LYS A 13 -1.86 17.58 -9.71
N GLN A 14 -3.13 17.23 -9.84
CA GLN A 14 -3.83 16.31 -8.96
C GLN A 14 -3.77 14.87 -9.46
N THR A 15 -3.38 14.63 -10.72
CA THR A 15 -3.24 13.27 -11.27
C THR A 15 -1.81 12.99 -11.71
N VAL A 16 -1.27 11.84 -11.31
CA VAL A 16 0.08 11.37 -11.69
C VAL A 16 0.01 9.98 -12.30
N TYR A 17 0.96 9.66 -13.18
CA TYR A 17 1.32 8.28 -13.45
C TYR A 17 2.08 7.75 -12.24
N LEU A 18 1.46 6.79 -11.55
CA LEU A 18 1.90 6.39 -10.22
C LEU A 18 3.29 5.77 -10.25
N ASN A 19 3.60 4.95 -11.27
CA ASN A 19 4.93 4.36 -11.43
C ASN A 19 6.09 5.37 -11.63
N ARG A 20 5.79 6.67 -11.79
CA ARG A 20 6.79 7.74 -11.91
C ARG A 20 7.10 8.46 -10.61
N VAL A 21 6.33 8.18 -9.55
CA VAL A 21 6.48 8.85 -8.24
C VAL A 21 6.81 7.86 -7.11
N ILE A 22 6.68 6.55 -7.37
CA ILE A 22 7.12 5.48 -6.47
C ILE A 22 8.64 5.35 -6.47
N THR A 23 9.23 5.21 -5.28
CA THR A 23 10.65 5.03 -5.04
C THR A 23 10.99 3.80 -4.19
N ASN A 24 10.02 3.28 -3.43
CA ASN A 24 10.14 2.11 -2.58
C ASN A 24 10.25 0.84 -3.44
N PRO A 25 11.33 0.04 -3.30
CA PRO A 25 11.53 -1.17 -4.10
C PRO A 25 10.51 -2.29 -3.83
N ASN A 26 9.76 -2.23 -2.72
CA ASN A 26 8.69 -3.18 -2.40
C ASN A 26 7.33 -2.77 -3.00
N ILE A 27 7.30 -1.74 -3.84
CA ILE A 27 6.09 -1.28 -4.54
C ILE A 27 6.36 -1.34 -6.04
N GLU A 28 5.62 -2.21 -6.74
CA GLU A 28 5.68 -2.36 -8.19
C GLU A 28 4.39 -1.84 -8.83
N ILE A 29 4.52 -0.89 -9.74
CA ILE A 29 3.37 -0.27 -10.42
C ILE A 29 3.52 -0.39 -11.94
N GLY A 30 2.51 -0.95 -12.58
CA GLY A 30 2.41 -1.07 -14.02
C GLY A 30 2.26 0.28 -14.73
N ASP A 31 2.71 0.32 -15.99
CA ASP A 31 2.55 1.49 -16.85
C ASP A 31 1.09 1.95 -16.96
N PHE A 32 0.92 3.26 -17.15
CA PHE A 32 -0.36 3.96 -17.33
C PHE A 32 -1.32 3.91 -16.13
N THR A 33 -0.94 3.26 -15.03
CA THR A 33 -1.69 3.35 -13.78
C THR A 33 -1.60 4.76 -13.20
N ILE A 34 -2.76 5.34 -12.90
CA ILE A 34 -2.87 6.70 -12.37
C ILE A 34 -3.32 6.70 -10.92
N TYR A 35 -2.84 7.71 -10.19
CA TYR A 35 -3.41 8.11 -8.91
C TYR A 35 -3.89 9.55 -9.02
N ASN A 36 -5.12 9.81 -8.56
CA ASN A 36 -5.67 11.16 -8.43
C ASN A 36 -5.83 11.51 -6.95
N ASP A 37 -5.32 12.68 -6.55
CA ASP A 37 -5.54 13.26 -5.23
C ASP A 37 -5.81 14.76 -5.38
N PHE A 38 -7.00 15.19 -4.99
CA PHE A 38 -7.40 16.59 -5.02
C PHE A 38 -7.26 17.28 -3.65
N VAL A 39 -6.84 16.54 -2.61
CA VAL A 39 -6.68 17.02 -1.23
C VAL A 39 -5.20 17.25 -0.90
N ASN A 40 -4.32 16.33 -1.29
CA ASN A 40 -2.88 16.36 -1.02
C ASN A 40 -2.07 16.28 -2.32
N ASP A 41 -0.73 16.38 -2.22
CA ASP A 41 0.14 16.14 -3.37
C ASP A 41 0.10 14.65 -3.75
N PRO A 42 -0.38 14.28 -4.95
CA PRO A 42 -0.44 12.87 -5.38
C PRO A 42 0.93 12.19 -5.50
N LYS A 43 2.03 12.96 -5.48
CA LYS A 43 3.39 12.41 -5.38
C LYS A 43 3.68 11.76 -4.02
N ASP A 44 2.92 12.07 -2.98
CA ASP A 44 3.12 11.55 -1.61
C ASP A 44 2.44 10.19 -1.38
N PHE A 45 2.04 9.48 -2.44
CA PHE A 45 1.27 8.23 -2.35
C PHE A 45 1.90 7.20 -1.41
N GLU A 46 3.22 7.02 -1.45
CA GLU A 46 3.93 6.05 -0.58
C GLU A 46 3.70 6.32 0.90
N ASN A 47 3.70 7.60 1.29
CA ASN A 47 3.61 8.01 2.70
C ASN A 47 2.17 8.08 3.21
N ARG A 48 1.21 8.26 2.30
CA ARG A 48 -0.19 8.58 2.65
C ARG A 48 -1.17 7.45 2.35
N ASN A 49 -0.86 6.63 1.36
CA ASN A 49 -1.76 5.60 0.84
C ASN A 49 -1.24 4.19 1.12
N VAL A 50 0.06 4.00 1.36
CA VAL A 50 0.65 2.71 1.74
C VAL A 50 1.03 2.74 3.22
N LEU A 51 0.23 2.07 4.05
CA LEU A 51 0.31 2.18 5.51
C LEU A 51 0.73 0.85 6.14
N TYR A 52 1.52 0.92 7.21
CA TYR A 52 2.00 -0.24 7.98
C TYR A 52 2.87 -1.24 7.19
N GLN A 53 3.48 -0.79 6.09
CA GLN A 53 4.47 -1.57 5.35
C GLN A 53 5.86 -1.32 5.95
N TYR A 54 6.34 -2.26 6.77
CA TYR A 54 7.67 -2.17 7.37
C TYR A 54 8.63 -3.16 6.71
N PRO A 55 9.90 -2.78 6.45
CA PRO A 55 10.86 -3.62 5.74
C PRO A 55 11.05 -5.03 6.32
N ILE A 56 10.83 -5.21 7.63
CA ILE A 56 10.97 -6.50 8.32
C ILE A 56 10.01 -7.58 7.80
N ASN A 57 8.87 -7.20 7.21
CA ASN A 57 7.89 -8.15 6.68
C ASN A 57 8.23 -8.62 5.27
N HIS A 58 9.04 -7.86 4.53
CA HIS A 58 9.33 -8.11 3.11
C HIS A 58 8.07 -8.23 2.21
N ASP A 59 6.95 -7.63 2.65
CA ASP A 59 5.68 -7.62 1.94
C ASP A 59 5.67 -6.63 0.78
N GLN A 60 4.99 -6.99 -0.30
CA GLN A 60 4.99 -6.22 -1.55
C GLN A 60 3.59 -5.68 -1.90
N LEU A 61 3.57 -4.46 -2.45
CA LEU A 61 2.42 -3.90 -3.16
C LEU A 61 2.66 -4.04 -4.66
N LYS A 62 1.83 -4.82 -5.35
CA LYS A 62 1.88 -4.97 -6.80
C LYS A 62 0.60 -4.42 -7.40
N ILE A 63 0.69 -3.47 -8.32
CA ILE A 63 -0.45 -2.94 -9.06
C ILE A 63 -0.16 -3.06 -10.55
N GLY A 64 -1.07 -3.68 -11.29
CA GLY A 64 -0.98 -3.87 -12.72
C GLY A 64 -1.04 -2.57 -13.53
N LYS A 65 -1.19 -2.70 -14.83
CA LYS A 65 -1.22 -1.60 -15.80
C LYS A 65 -2.62 -1.04 -15.96
N PHE A 66 -2.70 0.21 -16.42
CA PHE A 66 -3.96 0.88 -16.77
C PHE A 66 -4.97 1.00 -15.62
N CYS A 67 -4.53 0.91 -14.37
CA CYS A 67 -5.42 1.05 -13.21
C CYS A 67 -5.71 2.53 -12.93
N SER A 68 -6.86 2.79 -12.33
CA SER A 68 -7.27 4.12 -11.87
C SER A 68 -7.52 4.09 -10.37
N ILE A 69 -6.73 4.85 -9.62
CA ILE A 69 -6.83 4.92 -8.16
C ILE A 69 -7.33 6.31 -7.77
N ALA A 70 -8.49 6.35 -7.12
CA ALA A 70 -9.11 7.60 -6.68
C ALA A 70 -8.53 8.10 -5.35
N CYS A 71 -8.79 9.37 -5.09
CA CYS A 71 -8.31 10.10 -3.92
C CYS A 71 -8.64 9.35 -2.62
N GLY A 72 -7.65 9.28 -1.73
CA GLY A 72 -7.82 8.71 -0.39
C GLY A 72 -7.83 7.18 -0.30
N ALA A 73 -7.70 6.44 -1.41
CA ALA A 73 -7.59 4.97 -1.35
C ALA A 73 -6.37 4.53 -0.52
N LYS A 74 -6.52 3.52 0.33
CA LYS A 74 -5.48 3.06 1.26
C LYS A 74 -5.18 1.57 1.10
N PHE A 75 -3.92 1.23 1.26
CA PHE A 75 -3.36 -0.11 1.25
C PHE A 75 -2.77 -0.38 2.64
N ILE A 76 -3.40 -1.27 3.41
CA ILE A 76 -3.07 -1.53 4.82
C ILE A 76 -2.27 -2.83 4.91
N PHE A 77 -1.00 -2.73 5.28
CA PHE A 77 -0.07 -3.87 5.35
C PHE A 77 -0.03 -4.55 6.72
N ASN A 78 0.75 -5.64 6.77
CA ASN A 78 0.65 -6.69 7.78
C ASN A 78 0.81 -6.22 9.22
N SER A 79 1.62 -5.18 9.48
CA SER A 79 1.86 -4.70 10.84
C SER A 79 0.66 -3.98 11.48
N ALA A 80 -0.44 -3.80 10.76
CA ALA A 80 -1.73 -3.39 11.34
C ALA A 80 -2.53 -4.55 11.94
N ASN A 81 -2.21 -5.80 11.59
CA ASN A 81 -3.01 -6.97 11.96
C ASN A 81 -2.58 -7.51 13.32
N HIS A 82 -3.08 -6.96 14.43
CA HIS A 82 -2.76 -7.50 15.76
C HIS A 82 -2.93 -9.03 15.82
N SER A 83 -1.91 -9.73 16.33
CA SER A 83 -1.88 -11.18 16.38
C SER A 83 -3.05 -11.74 17.19
N LEU A 84 -3.70 -12.76 16.64
CA LEU A 84 -4.79 -13.51 17.30
C LEU A 84 -4.31 -14.85 17.87
N ASN A 85 -3.00 -15.12 17.81
CA ASN A 85 -2.41 -16.39 18.25
C ASN A 85 -2.17 -16.47 19.76
N SER A 86 -2.55 -15.43 20.50
CA SER A 86 -2.40 -15.31 21.96
C SER A 86 -3.76 -15.12 22.63
N LEU A 87 -3.78 -15.21 23.97
CA LEU A 87 -4.97 -14.92 24.79
C LEU A 87 -5.41 -13.45 24.73
N SER A 88 -4.55 -12.55 24.24
CA SER A 88 -4.79 -11.12 24.12
C SER A 88 -4.33 -10.60 22.77
N THR A 89 -5.04 -9.60 22.24
CA THR A 89 -4.64 -8.84 21.04
C THR A 89 -3.72 -7.66 21.36
N TYR A 90 -3.33 -7.49 22.63
CA TYR A 90 -2.36 -6.47 23.02
C TYR A 90 -0.97 -6.81 22.46
N THR A 91 -0.28 -5.79 21.96
CA THR A 91 0.97 -5.94 21.21
C THR A 91 2.19 -6.00 22.13
N PHE A 92 2.21 -6.95 23.08
CA PHE A 92 3.34 -7.15 23.99
C PHE A 92 4.71 -7.17 23.28
N PRO A 93 4.88 -7.87 22.13
CA PRO A 93 6.18 -7.93 21.46
C PRO A 93 6.67 -6.57 20.91
N ILE A 94 5.77 -5.60 20.67
CA ILE A 94 6.18 -4.24 20.27
C ILE A 94 6.82 -3.50 21.44
N PHE A 95 6.33 -3.74 22.65
CA PHE A 95 6.81 -3.14 23.90
C PHE A 95 7.79 -4.07 24.62
N PHE A 96 8.66 -4.76 23.87
CA PHE A 96 9.52 -5.82 24.39
C PHE A 96 10.40 -5.36 25.58
N GLU A 97 10.83 -4.10 25.63
CA GLU A 97 11.60 -3.55 26.75
C GLU A 97 10.79 -3.48 28.05
N GLU A 98 9.51 -3.12 27.97
CA GLU A 98 8.61 -3.00 29.13
C GLU A 98 8.25 -4.38 29.70
N TRP A 99 8.16 -5.39 28.83
CA TRP A 99 7.71 -6.74 29.16
C TRP A 99 8.84 -7.78 29.24
N ASP A 100 10.10 -7.35 29.18
CA ASP A 100 11.29 -8.20 29.22
C ASP A 100 11.26 -9.34 28.17
N LEU A 101 10.92 -9.00 26.92
CA LEU A 101 10.85 -9.90 25.78
C LEU A 101 12.04 -9.73 24.83
N ASP A 102 12.36 -10.74 24.01
CA ASP A 102 13.39 -10.63 22.97
C ASP A 102 12.84 -9.83 21.76
N VAL A 103 13.54 -8.78 21.34
CA VAL A 103 13.21 -7.97 20.16
C VAL A 103 13.12 -8.80 18.87
N LYS A 104 13.79 -9.95 18.80
CA LYS A 104 13.68 -10.87 17.65
C LYS A 104 12.26 -11.37 17.42
N ASP A 105 11.44 -11.37 18.45
CA ASP A 105 10.05 -11.82 18.42
C ASP A 105 9.05 -10.69 18.11
N ILE A 106 9.52 -9.49 17.75
CA ILE A 106 8.66 -8.32 17.51
C ILE A 106 7.56 -8.61 16.48
N THR A 107 7.85 -9.43 15.46
CA THR A 107 6.89 -9.81 14.42
C THR A 107 5.73 -10.66 14.94
N ASN A 108 5.87 -11.30 16.11
CA ASN A 108 4.79 -12.06 16.73
C ASN A 108 3.63 -11.16 17.20
N ALA A 109 3.80 -9.84 17.20
CA ALA A 109 2.75 -8.88 17.49
C ALA A 109 1.69 -8.78 16.38
N TRP A 110 1.96 -9.27 15.16
CA TRP A 110 1.00 -9.21 14.06
C TRP A 110 0.92 -10.48 13.20
N ASP A 111 -0.25 -10.66 12.58
CA ASP A 111 -0.50 -11.71 11.61
C ASP A 111 -0.01 -11.31 10.21
N HIS A 112 0.79 -12.18 9.58
CA HIS A 112 1.21 -12.02 8.20
C HIS A 112 0.19 -12.64 7.23
N LYS A 113 -0.54 -11.81 6.47
CA LYS A 113 -1.51 -12.20 5.43
C LYS A 113 -0.95 -12.18 4.01
N GLY A 114 0.25 -11.62 3.82
CA GLY A 114 0.95 -11.64 2.53
C GLY A 114 0.94 -10.29 1.81
N ASP A 115 1.27 -10.35 0.52
CA ASP A 115 1.31 -9.21 -0.40
C ASP A 115 -0.09 -8.65 -0.67
N ILE A 116 -0.16 -7.42 -1.18
CA ILE A 116 -1.35 -6.91 -1.85
C ILE A 116 -1.10 -6.91 -3.36
N VAL A 117 -1.96 -7.60 -4.10
CA VAL A 117 -1.80 -7.76 -5.56
C VAL A 117 -3.06 -7.27 -6.28
N ILE A 118 -2.91 -6.23 -7.07
CA ILE A 118 -3.95 -5.65 -7.92
C ILE A 118 -3.61 -5.96 -9.38
N GLY A 119 -4.56 -6.55 -10.09
CA GLY A 119 -4.45 -6.82 -11.53
C GLY A 119 -4.39 -5.56 -12.38
N ASN A 120 -4.63 -5.75 -13.67
CA ASN A 120 -4.66 -4.72 -14.71
C ASN A 120 -6.10 -4.21 -14.90
N ASP A 121 -6.22 -2.96 -15.35
CA ASP A 121 -7.52 -2.33 -15.65
C ASP A 121 -8.49 -2.35 -14.44
N VAL A 122 -7.93 -2.13 -13.25
CA VAL A 122 -8.71 -2.05 -12.01
C VAL A 122 -9.02 -0.59 -11.68
N TRP A 123 -10.28 -0.31 -11.33
CA TRP A 123 -10.67 0.96 -10.75
C TRP A 123 -10.88 0.82 -9.25
N ILE A 124 -10.11 1.60 -8.48
CA ILE A 124 -10.20 1.69 -7.02
C ILE A 124 -10.86 3.03 -6.68
N GLY A 125 -12.03 2.95 -6.07
CA GLY A 125 -12.90 4.06 -5.72
C GLY A 125 -12.36 4.95 -4.60
N TYR A 126 -13.05 6.08 -4.43
CA TYR A 126 -12.72 7.11 -3.44
C TYR A 126 -12.69 6.51 -2.03
N GLU A 127 -11.60 6.75 -1.29
CA GLU A 127 -11.40 6.26 0.09
C GLU A 127 -11.53 4.73 0.29
N ALA A 128 -11.44 3.93 -0.77
CA ALA A 128 -11.43 2.48 -0.65
C ALA A 128 -10.24 2.00 0.19
N ILE A 129 -10.45 1.01 1.05
CA ILE A 129 -9.42 0.42 1.90
C ILE A 129 -9.18 -1.03 1.45
N ILE A 130 -7.94 -1.33 1.07
CA ILE A 130 -7.49 -2.65 0.65
C ILE A 130 -6.59 -3.21 1.75
N MET A 131 -7.01 -4.33 2.33
CA MET A 131 -6.30 -4.98 3.43
C MET A 131 -5.18 -5.89 2.91
N SER A 132 -4.19 -6.15 3.76
CA SER A 132 -3.07 -7.08 3.53
C SER A 132 -3.57 -8.45 3.05
N GLY A 133 -2.85 -9.07 2.10
CA GLY A 133 -3.20 -10.39 1.56
C GLY A 133 -4.33 -10.37 0.52
N VAL A 134 -4.90 -9.20 0.19
CA VAL A 134 -5.97 -9.11 -0.82
C VAL A 134 -5.38 -9.18 -2.23
N HIS A 135 -5.97 -10.04 -3.06
CA HIS A 135 -5.67 -10.17 -4.48
C HIS A 135 -6.92 -9.79 -5.31
N ILE A 136 -6.81 -8.73 -6.11
CA ILE A 136 -7.88 -8.24 -6.98
C ILE A 136 -7.55 -8.60 -8.42
N GLY A 137 -8.46 -9.30 -9.10
CA GLY A 137 -8.29 -9.72 -10.49
C GLY A 137 -8.37 -8.56 -11.49
N ASP A 138 -8.00 -8.83 -12.74
CA ASP A 138 -8.09 -7.86 -13.83
C ASP A 138 -9.55 -7.39 -14.06
N ILE A 139 -9.72 -6.19 -14.62
CA ILE A 139 -11.03 -5.64 -15.05
C ILE A 139 -12.05 -5.62 -13.89
N THR A 140 -11.62 -5.14 -12.73
CA THR A 140 -12.44 -5.06 -11.51
C THR A 140 -12.71 -3.61 -11.12
N LYS A 141 -13.85 -3.36 -10.49
CA LYS A 141 -14.22 -2.06 -9.90
C LYS A 141 -14.57 -2.26 -8.43
N LEU A 142 -14.03 -1.44 -7.55
CA LEU A 142 -14.28 -1.45 -6.11
C LEU A 142 -14.45 -0.03 -5.58
#